data_AF-A0AAD9DHP6-F1
#
_entry.id   AF-A0AAD9DHP6-F1
#
_cell.length_a   1.000
_cell.length_b   1.000
_cell.length_c   1.000
_cell.angle_alpha   90.00
_cell.angle_beta   90.00
_cell.angle_gamma   90.00
#
_symmetry.space_group_name_H-M   'P 1'
#
loop_
_entity.id
_entity.type
_entity.pdbx_description
1 polymer ?
#
loop_
_entity_poly.entity_id
_entity_poly.type
_entity_poly.pdbx_seq_one_letter_code
_entity_poly.pdbx_strand_id
1 'polypeptide(L)'
;MNPSISLFRSLLREAKKVDNYNFRLYAIRRVKLGFQINRNLAGNEADLALREGQENLDILRRQVVLGSLYPSAPSVMENAV
;
A
#
# COMPACT_ATOMS: atom_id res chain seq x y z
N MET A 1 -19.58 8.50 -0.80
CA MET A 1 -18.14 8.47 -0.44
C MET A 1 -17.31 8.44 -1.72
N ASN A 2 -16.23 9.21 -1.83
CA ASN A 2 -15.36 9.17 -3.01
C ASN A 2 -14.53 7.86 -3.01
N PRO A 3 -14.73 6.95 -3.99
CA PRO A 3 -14.10 5.62 -3.99
C PRO A 3 -12.57 5.68 -4.04
N SER A 4 -12.00 6.67 -4.73
CA SER A 4 -10.54 6.84 -4.81
C SER A 4 -9.91 7.16 -3.45
N ILE A 5 -10.53 8.06 -2.68
CA ILE A 5 -10.06 8.43 -1.34
C ILE A 5 -10.19 7.26 -0.37
N SER A 6 -11.27 6.49 -0.47
CA SER A 6 -11.48 5.30 0.37
C SER A 6 -10.41 4.24 0.11
N LEU A 7 -10.11 3.97 -1.16
CA LEU A 7 -9.08 3.03 -1.58
C LEU A 7 -7.68 3.50 -1.13
N PHE A 8 -7.35 4.78 -1.36
CA PHE A 8 -6.08 5.36 -0.91
C PHE A 8 -5.85 5.17 0.59
N ARG A 9 -6.86 5.51 1.41
CA ARG A 9 -6.78 5.34 2.87
C ARG A 9 -6.64 3.87 3.26
N SER A 10 -7.31 2.97 2.56
CA SER A 10 -7.24 1.53 2.83
C SER A 10 -5.87 0.96 2.51
N LEU A 11 -5.30 1.31 1.35
CA LEU A 11 -3.92 0.95 0.98
C LEU A 11 -2.88 1.48 1.98
N LEU A 12 -3.00 2.75 2.41
CA LEU A 12 -2.09 3.30 3.41
C LEU A 12 -2.22 2.63 4.77
N ARG A 13 -3.43 2.23 5.18
CA ARG A 13 -3.64 1.51 6.43
C ARG A 13 -3.04 0.11 6.38
N GLU A 14 -3.22 -0.62 5.29
CA GLU A 14 -2.61 -1.95 5.14
C GLU A 14 -1.09 -1.87 5.00
N ALA A 15 -0.56 -0.89 4.26
CA ALA A 15 0.89 -0.71 4.11
C ALA A 15 1.59 -0.49 5.45
N LYS A 16 0.95 0.21 6.39
CA LYS A 16 1.48 0.44 7.75
C LYS A 16 1.58 -0.83 8.59
N LYS A 17 0.82 -1.89 8.26
CA LYS A 17 0.86 -3.17 8.98
C LYS A 17 1.98 -4.10 8.50
N VAL A 18 2.72 -3.73 7.45
CA VAL A 18 3.85 -4.53 7.00
C VAL A 18 4.94 -4.46 8.06
N ASP A 19 5.35 -5.61 8.60
CA ASP A 19 6.29 -5.65 9.73
C ASP A 19 7.71 -5.23 9.33
N ASN A 20 8.16 -5.62 8.13
CA ASN A 20 9.49 -5.24 7.65
C ASN A 20 9.59 -3.74 7.32
N TYR A 21 10.50 -3.03 8.00
CA TYR A 21 10.74 -1.59 7.83
C TYR A 21 10.85 -1.14 6.36
N ASN A 22 11.73 -1.78 5.58
CA ASN A 22 12.00 -1.37 4.20
C ASN A 22 10.76 -1.56 3.32
N PHE A 23 10.06 -2.69 3.48
CA PHE A 23 8.86 -2.97 2.71
C PHE A 23 7.69 -2.07 3.12
N ARG A 24 7.52 -1.75 4.41
CA ARG A 24 6.52 -0.80 4.90
C ARG A 24 6.72 0.58 4.28
N LEU A 25 7.94 1.11 4.32
CA LEU A 25 8.25 2.41 3.73
C LEU A 25 8.09 2.42 2.21
N TYR A 26 8.55 1.36 1.54
CA TYR A 26 8.35 1.20 0.11
C TYR A 26 6.87 1.18 -0.26
N ALA A 27 6.05 0.38 0.42
CA ALA A 27 4.62 0.27 0.16
C ALA A 27 3.91 1.63 0.35
N ILE A 28 4.21 2.34 1.44
CA ILE A 28 3.65 3.69 1.68
C ILE A 28 4.06 4.66 0.56
N ARG A 29 5.33 4.65 0.15
CA ARG A 29 5.82 5.52 -0.94
C ARG A 29 5.16 5.16 -2.27
N ARG A 30 5.05 3.87 -2.59
CA ARG A 30 4.45 3.38 -3.83
C ARG A 30 2.98 3.73 -3.94
N VAL A 31 2.21 3.59 -2.86
CA VAL A 31 0.80 3.99 -2.80
C VAL A 31 0.67 5.50 -3.04
N LYS A 32 1.42 6.34 -2.34
CA LYS A 32 1.40 7.80 -2.56
C LYS A 32 1.75 8.18 -3.99
N LEU A 33 2.81 7.59 -4.53
CA LEU A 33 3.29 7.86 -5.88
C LEU A 33 2.24 7.44 -6.94
N GLY A 34 1.63 6.27 -6.80
CA GLY A 34 0.60 5.79 -7.75
C GLY A 34 -0.58 6.75 -7.84
N PHE A 35 -1.12 7.19 -6.70
CA PHE A 35 -2.21 8.17 -6.68
C PHE A 35 -1.79 9.54 -7.21
N GLN A 36 -0.53 9.95 -6.98
CA GLN A 36 -0.01 11.22 -7.49
C GLN A 36 0.16 11.20 -9.02
N ILE A 37 0.69 10.12 -9.59
CA ILE A 37 0.88 9.97 -11.03
C ILE A 37 -0.49 9.93 -11.73
N ASN A 38 -1.46 9.22 -11.15
CA ASN A 38 -2.77 9.00 -11.75
C ASN A 38 -3.83 10.06 -11.39
N ARG A 39 -3.43 11.17 -10.74
CA ARG A 39 -4.38 12.17 -10.18
C ARG A 39 -5.32 12.83 -11.20
N ASN A 40 -4.91 12.87 -12.47
CA ASN A 40 -5.65 13.53 -13.55
C ASN A 40 -6.39 12.55 -14.45
N LEU A 41 -6.35 11.23 -14.17
CA LEU A 41 -7.11 10.26 -14.94
C LEU A 41 -8.61 10.49 -14.75
N ALA A 42 -9.38 10.23 -15.81
CA ALA A 42 -10.83 10.36 -15.81
C ALA A 42 -11.48 9.24 -16.63
N GLY A 43 -12.78 9.03 -16.40
CA GLY A 43 -13.56 8.00 -17.10
C GLY A 43 -12.96 6.60 -16.95
N ASN A 44 -12.93 5.85 -18.05
CA ASN A 44 -12.52 4.45 -18.05
C ASN A 44 -11.08 4.22 -17.53
N GLU A 45 -10.15 5.15 -17.80
CA GLU A 45 -8.76 5.02 -17.33
C GLU A 45 -8.66 5.11 -15.81
N ALA A 46 -9.43 6.02 -15.20
CA ALA A 46 -9.50 6.11 -13.75
C ALA A 46 -10.10 4.85 -13.13
N ASP A 47 -11.15 4.30 -13.75
CA ASP A 47 -11.79 3.07 -13.28
C ASP A 47 -10.85 1.86 -13.36
N LEU A 48 -10.06 1.74 -14.43
CA LEU A 48 -9.04 0.69 -14.56
C LEU A 48 -7.95 0.83 -13.51
N ALA A 49 -7.43 2.05 -13.29
CA ALA A 49 -6.43 2.30 -12.26
C ALA A 49 -6.95 2.02 -10.84
N LEU A 50 -8.24 2.29 -10.58
CA LEU A 50 -8.87 1.95 -9.30
C LEU A 50 -9.04 0.44 -9.11
N ARG A 51 -9.35 -0.31 -10.18
CA ARG A 51 -9.39 -1.79 -10.13
C ARG A 51 -8.01 -2.37 -9.83
N GLU A 52 -6.97 -1.89 -10.52
CA GLU A 52 -5.58 -2.28 -10.24
C GLU A 52 -5.21 -1.95 -8.78
N GLY A 53 -5.61 -0.78 -8.29
CA GLY A 53 -5.41 -0.39 -6.89
C GLY A 53 -6.12 -1.32 -5.89
N GLN A 54 -7.30 -1.84 -6.25
CA GLN A 54 -8.04 -2.80 -5.43
C GLN A 54 -7.36 -4.19 -5.42
N GLU A 55 -6.86 -4.67 -6.55
CA GLU A 55 -6.06 -5.90 -6.63
C GLU A 55 -4.76 -5.77 -5.80
N ASN A 56 -4.10 -4.62 -5.89
CA ASN A 56 -2.92 -4.30 -5.09
C ASN A 56 -3.23 -4.29 -3.58
N LEU A 57 -4.42 -3.83 -3.17
CA LEU A 57 -4.84 -3.88 -1.77
C LEU A 57 -4.96 -5.34 -1.27
N ASP A 58 -5.49 -6.23 -2.10
CA ASP A 58 -5.64 -7.64 -1.74
C ASP A 58 -4.30 -8.40 -1.76
N ILE A 59 -3.36 -8.01 -2.61
CA ILE A 59 -1.96 -8.47 -2.53
C ILE A 59 -1.35 -8.00 -1.21
N LEU A 60 -1.47 -6.71 -0.89
CA LEU A 60 -0.87 -6.14 0.31
C LEU A 60 -1.39 -6.78 1.60
N ARG A 61 -2.70 -7.05 1.68
CA ARG A 61 -3.31 -7.80 2.80
C ARG A 61 -2.68 -9.18 2.99
N ARG A 62 -2.48 -9.93 1.89
CA ARG A 62 -1.81 -11.23 1.94
C ARG A 62 -0.35 -11.11 2.39
N GLN A 63 0.36 -10.10 1.91
CA GLN A 63 1.75 -9.85 2.30
C GLN A 63 1.88 -9.52 3.79
N VAL A 64 0.93 -8.77 4.36
CA VAL A 64 0.87 -8.50 5.82
C VAL A 64 0.70 -9.81 6.60
N VAL A 65 -0.24 -10.67 6.19
CA VAL A 65 -0.45 -11.98 6.84
C VAL A 65 0.81 -12.85 6.74
N LEU A 66 1.43 -12.94 5.56
CA LEU A 66 2.66 -13.71 5.38
C LEU A 66 3.81 -13.19 6.23
N GLY A 67 3.99 -11.87 6.32
CA GLY A 67 5.00 -11.25 7.19
C GLY A 67 4.82 -11.62 8.66
N SER A 68 3.56 -11.65 9.12
CA SER A 68 3.24 -12.04 10.51
C SER A 68 3.49 -13.53 10.80
N LEU A 69 3.31 -14.41 9.80
CA LEU A 69 3.54 -15.85 9.94
C LEU A 69 5.03 -16.21 9.87
N TYR A 70 5.82 -15.42 9.15
CA TYR A 70 7.25 -15.64 8.93
C TYR A 70 8.04 -14.38 9.27
N PRO A 71 8.14 -14.00 10.56
CA PRO A 71 8.81 -12.79 10.97
C PRO A 71 10.32 -12.86 10.68
N SER A 72 10.86 -11.80 10.10
CA SER A 72 12.31 -11.61 9.93
C SER A 72 12.89 -10.85 11.12
N ALA A 73 14.21 -10.95 11.34
CA ALA A 73 14.88 -10.09 12.30
C ALA A 73 14.61 -8.60 11.99
N PRO A 74 14.33 -7.77 13.00
CA PRO A 74 14.05 -6.35 12.79
C PRO A 74 15.25 -5.64 12.18
N SER A 75 14.98 -4.61 11.39
CA SER A 75 16.05 -3.82 10.78
C SER A 75 16.81 -3.03 11.86
N VAL A 76 18.11 -2.79 11.66
CA VAL A 76 18.85 -1.82 12.51
C VAL A 76 18.18 -0.44 12.49
N MET A 77 17.54 -0.09 11.38
CA MET A 77 16.79 1.17 11.23
C MET A 77 15.50 1.22 12.06
N GLU A 78 15.01 0.08 12.56
CA GLU A 78 13.82 0.01 13.42
C GLU A 78 14.09 0.56 14.82
N ASN A 79 15.33 0.44 15.30
CA ASN A 79 15.76 0.83 16.65
C ASN A 79 16.51 2.17 16.69
N ALA A 80 16.66 2.85 15.55
CA ALA A 80 17.44 4.08 15.41
C ALA A 80 16.64 5.37 15.72
N VAL A 81 15.54 5.26 16.47
CA VAL A 81 14.65 6.38 16.85
C VAL A 81 14.59 6.52 18.36
#